data_AF-A0A2G9U8P6-F1
#
_entry.id   AF-A0A2G9U8P6-F1
#
_cell.length_a   1.000
_cell.length_b   1.000
_cell.length_c   1.000
_cell.angle_alpha   90.00
_cell.angle_beta   90.00
_cell.angle_gamma   90.00
#
_symmetry.space_group_name_H-M   'P 1'
#
loop_
_entity.id
_entity.type
_entity.pdbx_description
1 polymer ?
#
loop_
_entity_poly.entity_id
_entity_poly.type
_entity_poly.pdbx_seq_one_letter_code
_entity_poly.pdbx_strand_id
1 'polypeptide(L)' 'MQIAVKWQAPEVLKDGKYTFKSDVWSFGILMWEVYTDAAEPYPGMSPSVVKQSVINEGYRMPIPKVGTS' A
#
# COMPACT_ATOMS: atom_id res chain seq x y z
N MET A 1 -4.19 -14.85 -11.56
CA MET A 1 -4.97 -13.69 -11.08
C MET A 1 -4.01 -12.81 -10.30
N GLN A 2 -3.57 -11.68 -10.88
CA GLN A 2 -2.63 -10.77 -10.22
C GLN A 2 -3.34 -10.07 -9.06
N ILE A 3 -3.16 -10.56 -7.84
CA ILE A 3 -3.64 -9.86 -6.65
C ILE A 3 -2.67 -8.70 -6.42
N ALA A 4 -3.17 -7.47 -6.41
CA ALA A 4 -2.41 -6.25 -6.22
C ALA A 4 -1.95 -6.12 -4.75
N VAL A 5 -1.08 -7.02 -4.29
CA VAL A 5 -0.65 -7.17 -2.88
C VAL A 5 -0.21 -5.85 -2.27
N LYS A 6 0.48 -5.01 -3.03
CA LYS A 6 0.99 -3.70 -2.56
C LYS A 6 -0.12 -2.69 -2.24
N TRP A 7 -1.33 -2.89 -2.76
CA TRP A 7 -2.47 -2.02 -2.52
C TRP A 7 -3.41 -2.58 -1.46
N GLN A 8 -3.19 -3.80 -0.98
CA GLN A 8 -4.11 -4.45 -0.05
C GLN A 8 -3.87 -3.99 1.40
N ALA A 9 -4.98 -3.83 2.12
CA ALA A 9 -4.98 -3.50 3.53
C ALA A 9 -4.45 -4.66 4.40
N PRO A 10 -3.90 -4.40 5.60
CA PRO A 10 -3.36 -5.43 6.48
C PRO A 10 -4.36 -6.54 6.81
N GLU A 11 -5.64 -6.22 7.01
CA GLU A 11 -6.71 -7.20 7.27
C GLU A 11 -7.01 -8.09 6.07
N VAL A 12 -6.87 -7.57 4.85
CA VAL A 12 -7.02 -8.36 3.63
C VAL A 12 -5.81 -9.26 3.44
N LEU A 13 -4.60 -8.73 3.67
CA LEU A 13 -3.36 -9.48 3.54
C LEU A 13 -3.26 -10.62 4.57
N LYS A 14 -3.79 -10.41 5.78
CA LYS A 14 -3.75 -11.38 6.88
C LYS A 14 -4.87 -12.42 6.78
N ASP A 15 -6.11 -11.96 6.71
CA ASP A 15 -7.29 -12.79 6.91
C ASP A 15 -8.19 -12.87 5.65
N GLY A 16 -7.82 -12.19 4.56
CA GLY A 16 -8.64 -12.13 3.34
C GLY A 16 -9.95 -11.36 3.52
N LYS A 17 -10.07 -10.56 4.58
CA LYS A 17 -11.31 -9.87 4.95
C LYS A 17 -11.40 -8.50 4.29
N TYR A 18 -12.25 -8.39 3.28
CA TYR A 18 -12.55 -7.11 2.63
C TYR A 18 -13.60 -6.34 3.42
N THR A 19 -13.29 -5.08 3.72
CA THR A 19 -14.20 -4.15 4.40
C THR A 19 -14.09 -2.77 3.78
N PHE A 20 -15.01 -1.88 4.15
CA PHE A 20 -14.91 -0.47 3.75
C PHE A 20 -13.58 0.18 4.14
N LYS A 21 -12.95 -0.25 5.25
CA LYS A 21 -11.62 0.24 5.66
C LYS A 21 -10.51 -0.22 4.71
N SER A 22 -10.70 -1.38 4.09
CA SER A 22 -9.75 -1.93 3.12
C SER A 22 -9.78 -1.15 1.81
N ASP A 23 -10.95 -0.65 1.42
CA ASP A 23 -11.10 0.27 0.28
C ASP A 23 -10.43 1.62 0.57
N VAL A 24 -10.63 2.17 1.78
CA VAL A 24 -9.97 3.42 2.22
C VAL A 24 -8.45 3.28 2.19
N TRP A 25 -7.90 2.13 2.60
CA TRP A 25 -6.47 1.85 2.50
C TRP A 25 -5.98 1.89 1.04
N SER A 26 -6.65 1.15 0.16
CA SER A 26 -6.28 1.04 -1.25
C SER A 26 -6.36 2.41 -1.94
N PHE A 27 -7.37 3.22 -1.58
CA PHE A 27 -7.50 4.61 -2.00
C PHE A 27 -6.34 5.49 -1.50
N GLY A 28 -5.86 5.29 -0.28
CA GLY A 28 -4.69 6.00 0.25
C GLY A 28 -3.41 5.72 -0.54
N ILE A 29 -3.19 4.46 -0.94
CA ILE A 29 -2.07 4.09 -1.83
C ILE A 29 -2.25 4.71 -3.22
N LEU A 30 -3.46 4.69 -3.77
CA LEU A 30 -3.77 5.35 -5.04
C LEU A 30 -3.46 6.86 -4.99
N MET A 31 -3.86 7.54 -3.92
CA MET A 31 -3.53 8.95 -3.72
C MET A 31 -2.01 9.15 -3.64
N TRP A 32 -1.30 8.26 -2.92
CA TRP A 32 0.16 8.28 -2.88
C TRP A 32 0.79 8.18 -4.28
N GLU A 33 0.27 7.32 -5.14
CA GLU A 33 0.74 7.18 -6.53
C GLU A 33 0.49 8.47 -7.34
N VAL A 34 -0.68 9.09 -7.19
CA VAL A 34 -1.01 10.36 -7.86
C VAL A 34 -0.03 11.47 -7.47
N TYR A 35 0.33 11.56 -6.19
CA TYR A 35 1.26 12.59 -5.69
C TYR A 35 2.74 12.28 -5.96
N THR A 36 3.08 11.09 -6.44
CA THR A 36 4.44 10.66 -6.75
C THR A 36 4.66 10.41 -8.24
N ASP A 37 3.85 11.04 -9.09
CA ASP A 37 3.92 10.90 -10.56
C ASP A 37 3.86 9.43 -11.01
N ALA A 38 2.92 8.66 -10.45
CA ALA A 38 2.73 7.23 -10.70
C ALA A 38 3.95 6.37 -10.35
N ALA A 39 4.73 6.77 -9.33
CA ALA A 39 5.79 5.93 -8.81
C ALA A 39 5.25 4.60 -8.26
N GLU A 40 6.08 3.57 -8.30
CA GLU A 40 5.71 2.26 -7.78
C GLU A 40 5.57 2.29 -6.25
N PRO A 41 4.44 1.88 -5.68
CA PRO A 41 4.31 1.77 -4.23
C PRO A 41 5.23 0.68 -3.68
N TYR A 42 5.80 0.92 -2.50
CA TYR A 42 6.81 0.06 -1.88
C TYR A 42 7.98 -0.26 -2.85
N PRO A 43 8.73 0.76 -3.30
CA PRO A 43 9.80 0.57 -4.30
C PRO A 43 10.88 -0.37 -3.74
N GLY A 44 11.31 -1.32 -4.56
CA GLY A 44 12.33 -2.31 -4.20
C GLY A 44 11.87 -3.41 -3.23
N MET A 45 10.60 -3.40 -2.80
CA MET A 45 10.05 -4.46 -1.95
C MET A 45 9.27 -5.49 -2.77
N SER A 46 9.55 -6.77 -2.53
CA SER A 46 8.74 -7.86 -3.08
C SER A 46 7.38 -7.95 -2.37
N PRO A 47 6.34 -8.53 -3.01
CA PRO A 47 5.02 -8.67 -2.39
C PRO A 47 5.02 -9.37 -1.02
N SER A 48 5.91 -10.36 -0.82
CA SER A 48 6.05 -11.06 0.46
C SER A 48 6.64 -10.15 1.54
N VAL A 49 7.63 -9.32 1.19
CA VAL A 49 8.21 -8.33 2.10
C VAL A 49 7.18 -7.25 2.46
N VAL A 50 6.45 -6.73 1.47
CA VAL A 50 5.37 -5.75 1.73
C VAL A 50 4.33 -6.33 2.68
N LYS A 51 3.88 -7.56 2.44
CA LYS A 51 2.94 -8.25 3.32
C LYS A 51 3.48 -8.35 4.75
N GLN A 52 4.73 -8.79 4.91
CA GLN A 52 5.37 -8.92 6.21
C GLN A 52 5.48 -7.57 6.93
N SER A 53 5.98 -6.53 6.27
CA SER A 53 6.17 -5.21 6.87
C SER A 53 4.84 -4.51 7.19
N VAL A 54 3.82 -4.63 6.33
CA VAL A 54 2.51 -4.01 6.56
C VAL A 54 1.77 -4.67 7.73
N ILE A 55 1.82 -6.01 7.84
CA ILE A 55 1.13 -6.78 8.89
C ILE A 55 1.90 -6.73 10.21
N ASN A 56 3.19 -7.05 10.21
CA ASN A 56 3.94 -7.35 11.43
C ASN A 56 4.77 -6.16 11.94
N GLU A 57 5.25 -5.30 11.07
CA GLU A 57 6.05 -4.12 11.45
C GLU A 57 5.21 -2.84 11.55
N GLY A 58 3.94 -2.90 11.10
CA GLY A 58 3.07 -1.73 11.05
C GLY A 58 3.53 -0.67 10.05
N TYR A 59 4.39 -1.03 9.10
CA TYR A 59 4.94 -0.10 8.12
C TYR A 59 3.82 0.53 7.27
N ARG A 60 3.97 1.82 6.96
CA ARG A 60 3.06 2.61 6.12
C ARG A 60 3.88 3.37 5.09
N MET A 61 3.31 3.60 3.90
CA MET A 61 3.96 4.44 2.90
C MET A 61 4.21 5.83 3.50
N PRO A 62 5.43 6.39 3.34
CA PRO A 62 5.71 7.74 3.79
C PRO A 62 4.85 8.71 2.99
N ILE A 63 4.41 9.80 3.64
CA ILE A 63 3.69 10.87 2.96
C ILE A 63 4.58 11.38 1.82
N PRO A 64 4.08 11.42 0.56
CA PRO A 64 4.82 11.99 -0.55
C PRO A 64 5.30 13.39 -0.18
N LYS A 65 6.57 13.66 -0.41
CA LYS A 65 7.03 15.05 -0.36
C LYS A 65 6.38 15.72 -1.55
N VAL A 66 5.32 16.50 -1.30
CA VAL A 66 4.71 17.40 -2.29
C VAL A 66 5.87 18.06 -3.02
N GLY A 67 5.89 17.93 -4.35
CA GLY A 67 6.96 18.46 -5.18
C GLY A 67 7.18 19.94 -4.85
N THR A 68 8.17 20.23 -4.00
CA THR A 68 8.80 21.53 -3.97
C THR A 68 9.54 21.64 -5.29
N SER A 69 8.84 22.15 -6.30
CA SER A 69 9.47 22.91 -7.37
C SER A 69 10.28 24.05 -6.78
#